data_AF-A0A7V5UR94-F1
#
_entry.id   AF-A0A7V5UR94-F1
#
_cell.length_a   1.000
_cell.length_b   1.000
_cell.length_c   1.000
_cell.angle_alpha   90.00
_cell.angle_beta   90.00
_cell.angle_gamma   90.00
#
_symmetry.space_group_name_H-M   'P 1'
#
loop_
_entity.id
_entity.type
_entity.pdbx_description
1 polymer ?
#
loop_
_entity_poly.entity_id
_entity_poly.type
_entity_poly.pdbx_seq_one_letter_code
_entity_poly.pdbx_strand_id
1 'polypeptide(L)' 'MKQCLVVDDSSVIRKVARRILENLDFDIEEAED' A
#
# COMPACT_ATOMS: atom_id res chain seq x y z
N MET A 1 8.97 -13.19 1.81
CA MET A 1 8.52 -11.79 1.66
C MET A 1 7.03 -11.83 1.43
N LYS A 2 6.25 -11.03 2.18
CA LYS A 2 4.79 -11.00 2.03
C LYS A 2 4.44 -9.82 1.13
N GLN A 3 3.69 -10.09 0.06
CA GLN A 3 3.24 -9.08 -0.89
C GLN A 3 1.78 -8.74 -0.58
N CYS A 4 1.41 -7.46 -0.70
CA CYS A 4 0.02 -7.02 -0.61
C CYS A 4 -0.32 -5.94 -1.66
N LEU A 5 -1.60 -5.91 -2.06
CA LEU A 5 -2.15 -4.93 -2.99
C LEU A 5 -3.07 -3.98 -2.21
N VAL A 6 -2.84 -2.67 -2.32
CA VAL A 6 -3.68 -1.64 -1.72
C VAL A 6 -4.63 -1.09 -2.78
N VAL A 7 -5.94 -1.20 -2.53
CA VAL A 7 -7.02 -0.73 -3.41
C VAL A 7 -7.91 0.26 -2.66
N ASP A 8 -7.85 1.53 -3.05
CA ASP A 8 -8.68 2.61 -2.49
C ASP A 8 -8.74 3.79 -3.48
N ASP A 9 -9.90 4.43 -3.60
CA ASP A 9 -10.13 5.58 -4.49
C ASP A 9 -9.38 6.85 -4.03
N SER A 10 -9.01 6.92 -2.76
CA SER A 10 -8.26 8.04 -2.19
C SER A 10 -6.76 7.82 -2.28
N SER A 11 -6.11 8.66 -3.10
CA SER A 11 -4.65 8.73 -3.15
C SER A 11 -3.99 9.03 -1.80
N VAL A 12 -4.71 9.66 -0.86
CA VAL A 12 -4.21 9.91 0.50
C VAL A 12 -4.18 8.61 1.30
N ILE A 13 -5.24 7.80 1.23
CA ILE A 13 -5.32 6.53 1.94
C ILE A 13 -4.25 5.57 1.43
N ARG A 14 -4.05 5.47 0.11
CA ARG A 14 -2.98 4.65 -0.47
C ARG A 14 -1.60 5.01 0.06
N LYS A 15 -1.28 6.31 0.12
CA LYS A 15 -0.01 6.81 0.69
C LYS A 15 0.16 6.52 2.17
N VAL A 16 -0.90 6.62 2.96
CA VAL A 16 -0.86 6.29 4.41
C VAL A 16 -0.64 4.78 4.60
N ALA A 17 -1.40 3.96 3.88
CA ALA A 17 -1.28 2.50 3.93
C ALA A 17 0.13 2.04 3.52
N ARG A 18 0.68 2.58 2.43
CA ARG A 18 2.06 2.32 2.00
C ARG A 18 3.05 2.54 3.15
N ARG A 19 3.03 3.72 3.80
CA ARG A 19 3.95 4.03 4.91
C ARG A 19 3.83 3.04 6.07
N ILE A 20 2.62 2.61 6.41
CA ILE A 20 2.42 1.64 7.50
C ILE A 20 2.99 0.28 7.11
N LEU A 21 2.72 -0.17 5.88
CA LEU A 21 3.08 -1.51 5.41
C LEU A 21 4.58 -1.65 5.08
N GLU A 22 5.22 -0.59 4.57
CA GLU A 22 6.68 -0.54 4.39
C GLU A 22 7.41 -0.70 5.72
N ASN A 23 6.92 -0.07 6.80
CA ASN A 23 7.48 -0.23 8.15
C ASN A 23 7.28 -1.64 8.74
N LEU A 24 6.45 -2.46 8.11
CA LEU A 24 6.17 -3.85 8.51
C LEU A 24 6.88 -4.86 7.59
N ASP A 25 7.84 -4.41 6.76
CA ASP A 25 8.61 -5.22 5.81
C ASP A 25 7.75 -5.96 4.77
N PHE A 26 6.64 -5.33 4.33
CA PHE A 26 5.85 -5.80 3.21
C PHE A 26 6.37 -5.23 1.89
N ASP A 27 6.18 -6.00 0.82
CA ASP A 27 6.30 -5.51 -0.55
C ASP A 27 4.90 -5.08 -1.02
N ILE A 28 4.75 -3.83 -1.47
CA ILE A 28 3.44 -3.21 -1.69
C ILE A 28 3.29 -2.79 -3.14
N GLU A 29 2.22 -3.27 -3.76
CA GLU A 29 1.70 -2.73 -5.02
C GLU A 29 0.44 -1.90 -4.74
N GLU A 30 0.27 -0.81 -5.47
CA GLU A 30 -0.96 -0.03 -5.45
C GLU A 30 -1.72 -0.33 -6.74
N ALA A 31 -3.03 -0.58 -6.64
CA ALA A 31 -3.88 -0.58 -7.81
C ALA A 31 -3.99 0.88 -8.29
N GLU A 32 -3.31 1.19 -9.38
CA GLU A 32 -3.53 2.42 -10.14
C GLU A 32 -4.66 2.20 -11.14
N ASP A 33 -5.77 2.89 -10.93
CA ASP A 33 -6.70 3.34 -11.97
C ASP A 33 -6.49 4.86 -12.17
#